data_AF-A0A5A7TUI0-F1
#
_entry.id   AF-A0A5A7TUI0-F1
#
_cell.length_a   1.000
_cell.length_b   1.000
_cell.length_c   1.000
_cell.angle_alpha   90.00
_cell.angle_beta   90.00
_cell.angle_gamma   90.00
#
_symmetry.space_group_name_H-M   'P 1'
#
loop_
_entity.id
_entity.type
_entity.pdbx_description
1 polymer ?
#
loop_
_entity_poly.entity_id
_entity_poly.type
_entity_poly.pdbx_seq_one_letter_code
_entity_poly.pdbx_strand_id
1 'polypeptide(L)'
;MIIEHMHFHVASSVAWIVSSSWLKESYREGRFVDELPCILNDDDYTSKYRASLKTTVLRAKARPGALFEGYDVCISAHAQPPPKTLSLIVKSAGGHVIHKLDKVNNVSKTIFVACEEDVEEALVAVEKGIWTFNIEWLMTCIMRQEVDLEAPQFAESL
;
A
#
# COMPACT_ATOMS: atom_id res chain seq x y z
N MET A 1 -2.82 19.52 1.05
CA MET A 1 -1.67 19.82 0.14
C MET A 1 -0.30 19.42 0.72
N ILE A 2 -0.22 18.42 1.62
CA ILE A 2 1.07 17.88 2.12
C ILE A 2 1.32 16.45 1.62
N ILE A 3 0.30 15.78 1.05
CA ILE A 3 0.38 14.37 0.64
C ILE A 3 0.50 14.19 -0.89
N GLU A 4 0.56 15.28 -1.67
CA GLU A 4 0.56 15.20 -3.13
C GLU A 4 1.96 14.98 -3.75
N HIS A 5 3.05 15.18 -3.01
CA HIS A 5 4.41 14.99 -3.54
C HIS A 5 5.25 13.97 -2.73
N MET A 6 5.14 12.71 -3.15
CA MET A 6 6.30 11.95 -3.62
C MET A 6 7.38 11.48 -2.62
N HIS A 7 7.06 11.18 -1.35
CA HIS A 7 7.96 10.38 -0.47
C HIS A 7 7.25 9.48 0.57
N PHE A 8 5.94 9.25 0.46
CA PHE A 8 5.21 8.44 1.46
C PHE A 8 5.50 6.94 1.37
N HIS A 9 5.73 6.41 0.16
CA HIS A 9 5.78 4.96 -0.09
C HIS A 9 6.94 4.21 0.59
N VAL A 10 8.05 4.89 0.89
CA VAL A 10 9.20 4.32 1.62
C VAL A 10 9.23 4.80 3.07
N ALA A 11 8.70 5.99 3.34
CA ALA A 11 8.75 6.60 4.66
C ALA A 11 7.79 5.94 5.66
N SER A 12 6.62 5.43 5.22
CA SER A 12 5.63 4.89 6.15
C SER A 12 6.11 3.65 6.92
N SER A 13 7.04 2.86 6.36
CA SER A 13 7.54 1.64 7.01
C SER A 13 8.54 1.90 8.13
N VAL A 14 9.12 3.10 8.25
CA VAL A 14 10.23 3.37 9.20
C VAL A 14 10.19 4.76 9.85
N ALA A 15 9.67 5.78 9.17
CA ALA A 15 9.71 7.18 9.61
C ALA A 15 8.43 7.59 10.37
N TRP A 16 8.58 8.53 11.32
CA TRP A 16 7.45 9.21 11.96
C TRP A 16 6.93 10.32 11.05
N ILE A 17 5.60 10.38 10.87
CA ILE A 17 4.94 11.47 10.14
C ILE A 17 4.37 12.43 11.17
N VAL A 18 5.18 13.40 11.58
CA VAL A 18 4.86 14.38 12.62
C VAL A 18 4.56 15.75 12.04
N SER A 19 3.70 16.49 12.73
CA SER A 19 3.42 17.90 12.42
C SER A 19 4.63 18.78 12.73
N SER A 20 4.71 19.94 12.07
CA SER A 20 5.72 20.97 12.34
C SER A 20 5.73 21.48 13.80
N SER A 21 4.65 21.24 14.55
CA SER A 21 4.59 21.50 15.99
C SER A 21 5.62 20.68 16.78
N TRP A 22 5.98 19.48 16.34
CA TRP A 22 6.95 18.62 17.02
C TRP A 22 8.34 19.27 17.11
N LEU A 23 8.80 19.92 16.03
CA LEU A 23 10.07 20.65 16.03
C LEU A 23 10.04 21.85 16.96
N LYS A 24 8.91 22.58 17.02
CA LYS A 24 8.75 23.74 17.90
C LYS A 24 8.76 23.33 19.37
N GLU A 25 8.07 22.23 19.69
CA GLU A 25 8.02 21.66 21.02
C GLU A 25 9.39 21.10 21.45
N SER A 26 10.05 20.37 20.56
CA SER A 26 11.40 19.85 20.80
C SER A 26 12.42 20.97 21.03
N TYR A 27 12.31 22.06 20.27
CA TYR A 27 13.16 23.24 20.47
C TYR A 27 12.91 23.89 21.84
N ARG A 28 11.65 23.99 22.26
CA ARG A 28 11.26 24.58 23.56
C ARG A 28 11.79 23.75 24.73
N GLU A 29 11.70 22.44 24.65
CA GLU A 29 12.15 21.52 25.71
C GLU A 29 13.66 21.27 25.70
N GLY A 30 14.38 21.80 24.71
CA GLY A 30 15.83 21.60 24.55
C GLY A 30 16.22 20.15 24.22
N ARG A 31 15.26 19.31 23.82
CA ARG A 31 15.43 17.90 23.46
C ARG A 31 14.31 17.46 22.52
N PHE A 32 14.55 16.42 21.73
CA PHE A 32 13.49 15.79 20.94
C PHE A 32 12.43 15.17 21.87
N VAL A 33 11.18 15.63 21.72
CA VAL A 33 10.04 15.09 22.47
C VAL A 33 9.47 13.85 21.77
N ASP A 34 8.61 13.10 22.45
CA ASP A 34 7.92 11.94 21.86
C ASP A 34 7.16 12.35 20.58
N GLU A 35 7.35 11.61 19.51
CA GLU A 35 6.71 11.82 18.22
C GLU A 35 5.23 11.42 18.23
N LEU A 36 4.85 10.46 19.06
CA LEU A 36 3.53 9.83 19.06
C LEU A 36 2.37 10.83 19.32
N PRO A 37 2.48 11.78 20.27
CA PRO A 37 1.49 12.85 20.47
C PRO A 37 1.45 13.88 19.34
N CYS A 38 2.49 13.96 18.51
CA CYS A 38 2.62 14.93 17.43
C CYS A 38 2.42 14.34 16.03
N ILE A 39 1.96 13.08 15.93
CA ILE A 39 1.58 12.49 14.64
C ILE A 39 0.54 13.38 13.98
N LEU A 40 0.77 13.68 12.70
CA LEU A 40 -0.12 14.53 11.93
C LEU A 40 -1.53 13.91 11.89
N ASN A 41 -2.54 14.72 12.18
CA ASN A 41 -3.91 14.39 11.83
C ASN A 41 -4.24 15.06 10.48
N ASP A 42 -4.72 14.26 9.54
CA ASP A 42 -5.08 14.72 8.20
C ASP A 42 -6.47 14.17 7.86
N ASP A 43 -7.46 15.07 7.83
CA ASP A 43 -8.86 14.72 7.64
C ASP A 43 -9.14 14.30 6.19
N ASP A 44 -8.39 14.85 5.21
CA ASP A 44 -8.49 14.45 3.80
C ASP A 44 -8.01 13.01 3.63
N TYR A 45 -6.87 12.67 4.24
CA TYR A 45 -6.34 11.31 4.29
C TYR A 45 -7.35 10.35 4.93
N THR A 46 -7.89 10.75 6.10
CA THR A 46 -8.83 9.92 6.85
C THR A 46 -10.11 9.68 6.06
N SER A 47 -10.60 10.70 5.37
CA SER A 47 -11.80 10.58 4.52
C SER A 47 -11.56 9.71 3.30
N LYS A 48 -10.40 9.86 2.64
CA LYS A 48 -10.04 9.11 1.43
C LYS A 48 -9.78 7.63 1.71
N TYR A 49 -8.98 7.34 2.72
CA TYR A 49 -8.53 5.97 3.01
C TYR A 49 -9.31 5.29 4.15
N ARG A 50 -10.28 5.99 4.75
CA ARG A 50 -11.09 5.51 5.89
C ARG A 50 -10.24 4.96 7.04
N ALA A 51 -9.06 5.53 7.23
CA ALA A 51 -8.11 5.12 8.24
C ALA A 51 -7.38 6.35 8.78
N SER A 52 -7.12 6.38 10.09
CA SER A 52 -6.32 7.46 10.66
C SER A 52 -4.85 7.28 10.31
N LEU A 53 -4.13 8.39 10.12
CA LEU A 53 -2.70 8.35 9.88
C LEU A 53 -1.95 7.76 11.09
N LYS A 54 -2.43 8.03 12.31
CA LYS A 54 -1.90 7.46 13.55
C LYS A 54 -1.94 5.93 13.55
N THR A 55 -3.11 5.34 13.30
CA THR A 55 -3.25 3.88 13.25
C THR A 55 -2.41 3.27 12.14
N THR A 56 -2.32 3.96 10.99
CA THR A 56 -1.47 3.54 9.86
C THR A 56 0.00 3.46 10.26
N VAL A 57 0.56 4.54 10.82
CA VAL A 57 1.98 4.60 11.22
C VAL A 57 2.29 3.55 12.29
N LEU A 58 1.37 3.34 13.25
CA LEU A 58 1.56 2.33 14.29
C LEU A 58 1.57 0.91 13.71
N ARG A 59 0.69 0.58 12.76
CA ARG A 59 0.71 -0.72 12.05
C ARG A 59 2.01 -0.93 11.29
N ALA A 60 2.43 0.08 10.53
CA ALA A 60 3.66 0.04 9.75
C ALA A 60 4.89 -0.20 10.63
N LYS A 61 4.96 0.47 11.79
CA LYS A 61 6.04 0.28 12.76
C LYS A 61 6.00 -1.07 13.47
N ALA A 62 4.82 -1.64 13.69
CA ALA A 62 4.69 -2.96 14.30
C ALA A 62 5.16 -4.08 13.37
N ARG A 63 5.01 -3.90 12.05
CA ARG A 63 5.41 -4.87 11.01
C ARG A 63 6.13 -4.16 9.84
N PRO A 64 7.36 -3.67 10.06
CA PRO A 64 8.03 -2.81 9.09
C PRO A 64 8.37 -3.59 7.81
N GLY A 65 7.83 -3.11 6.68
CA GLY A 65 8.09 -3.69 5.36
C GLY A 65 7.51 -5.09 5.16
N ALA A 66 6.52 -5.51 5.96
CA ALA A 66 5.94 -6.85 5.91
C ALA A 66 4.45 -6.87 5.52
N LEU A 67 3.97 -5.80 4.88
CA LEU A 67 2.56 -5.66 4.47
C LEU A 67 2.11 -6.81 3.56
N PHE A 68 2.89 -7.09 2.51
CA PHE A 68 2.63 -8.17 1.54
C PHE A 68 3.53 -9.40 1.77
N GLU A 69 4.07 -9.55 2.97
CA GLU A 69 4.92 -10.70 3.31
C GLU A 69 4.20 -12.03 3.04
N GLY A 70 4.85 -12.89 2.26
CA GLY A 70 4.32 -14.20 1.89
C GLY A 70 3.35 -14.20 0.71
N TYR A 71 3.09 -13.05 0.08
CA TYR A 71 2.30 -12.96 -1.15
C TYR A 71 3.18 -12.82 -2.39
N ASP A 72 2.79 -13.53 -3.46
CA ASP A 72 3.23 -13.28 -4.82
C ASP A 72 2.28 -12.24 -5.45
N VAL A 73 2.81 -11.17 -6.01
CA VAL A 73 2.03 -10.11 -6.66
C VAL A 73 2.40 -10.04 -8.13
N CYS A 74 1.40 -10.26 -8.99
CA CYS A 74 1.50 -10.06 -10.42
C CYS A 74 0.82 -8.75 -10.79
N ILE A 75 1.46 -7.92 -11.62
CA ILE A 75 0.93 -6.61 -12.00
C ILE A 75 0.70 -6.59 -13.50
N SER A 76 -0.47 -6.09 -13.90
CA SER A 76 -0.86 -5.90 -15.29
C SER A 76 0.16 -5.12 -16.11
N ALA A 77 0.37 -5.48 -17.38
CA ALA A 77 1.37 -4.86 -18.22
C ALA A 77 1.09 -3.36 -18.49
N HIS A 78 -0.17 -2.97 -18.58
CA HIS A 78 -0.60 -1.61 -18.90
C HIS A 78 -0.94 -0.76 -17.66
N ALA A 79 -0.70 -1.28 -16.46
CA ALA A 79 -1.00 -0.60 -15.21
C ALA A 79 -0.37 0.81 -15.11
N GLN A 80 -1.11 1.74 -14.49
CA GLN A 80 -0.65 3.08 -14.13
C GLN A 80 -0.75 3.33 -12.62
N PRO A 81 0.34 3.71 -11.91
CA PRO A 81 1.70 3.93 -12.41
C PRO A 81 2.35 2.70 -13.07
N PRO A 82 3.42 2.86 -13.88
CA PRO A 82 4.00 1.75 -14.63
C PRO A 82 4.37 0.55 -13.74
N PRO A 83 4.30 -0.70 -14.25
CA PRO A 83 4.54 -1.90 -13.45
C PRO A 83 5.90 -1.92 -12.75
N LYS A 84 6.92 -1.30 -13.36
CA LYS A 84 8.25 -1.14 -12.74
C LYS A 84 8.17 -0.35 -11.43
N THR A 85 7.40 0.74 -11.39
CA THR A 85 7.19 1.56 -10.20
C THR A 85 6.41 0.81 -9.14
N LEU A 86 5.28 0.20 -9.54
CA LEU A 86 4.46 -0.60 -8.64
C LEU A 86 5.23 -1.78 -8.04
N SER A 87 6.10 -2.42 -8.84
CA SER A 87 6.98 -3.50 -8.38
C SER A 87 7.94 -3.06 -7.27
N LEU A 88 8.49 -1.83 -7.36
CA LEU A 88 9.37 -1.30 -6.31
C LEU A 88 8.60 -1.07 -5.01
N ILE A 89 7.35 -0.62 -5.11
CA ILE A 89 6.50 -0.40 -3.94
C ILE A 89 6.15 -1.74 -3.28
N VAL A 90 5.69 -2.73 -4.06
CA VAL A 90 5.37 -4.08 -3.56
C VAL A 90 6.58 -4.72 -2.87
N LYS A 91 7.77 -4.64 -3.48
CA LYS A 91 9.01 -5.18 -2.90
C LYS A 91 9.39 -4.47 -1.60
N SER A 92 9.24 -3.15 -1.54
CA SER A 92 9.50 -2.36 -0.33
C SER A 92 8.51 -2.71 0.80
N ALA A 93 7.32 -3.17 0.43
CA ALA A 93 6.27 -3.62 1.33
C ALA A 93 6.33 -5.14 1.67
N GLY A 94 7.40 -5.83 1.26
CA GLY A 94 7.67 -7.24 1.61
C GLY A 94 7.05 -8.27 0.68
N GLY A 95 6.40 -7.85 -0.41
CA GLY A 95 5.82 -8.74 -1.40
C GLY A 95 6.84 -9.22 -2.43
N HIS A 96 6.62 -10.41 -2.98
CA HIS A 96 7.40 -10.93 -4.08
C HIS A 96 6.70 -10.63 -5.41
N VAL A 97 7.40 -10.03 -6.37
CA VAL A 97 6.80 -9.65 -7.66
C VAL A 97 7.03 -10.73 -8.70
N ILE A 98 5.96 -11.24 -9.29
CA ILE A 98 6.00 -12.12 -10.45
C ILE A 98 5.52 -11.37 -11.69
N HIS A 99 6.07 -11.70 -12.85
CA HIS A 99 5.82 -10.96 -14.10
C HIS A 99 4.81 -11.62 -15.02
N LYS A 100 4.34 -12.82 -14.69
CA LYS A 100 3.37 -13.56 -15.49
C LYS A 100 2.61 -14.57 -14.64
N LEU A 101 1.36 -14.80 -15.01
CA LEU A 101 0.46 -15.77 -14.37
C LEU A 101 0.88 -17.24 -14.56
N ASP A 102 1.73 -17.58 -15.53
CA ASP A 102 2.26 -18.95 -15.69
C ASP A 102 3.33 -19.31 -14.65
N LYS A 103 3.86 -18.32 -13.92
CA LYS A 103 4.86 -18.52 -12.85
C LYS A 103 4.23 -18.66 -11.46
N VAL A 104 2.90 -18.76 -11.38
CA VAL A 104 2.17 -18.88 -10.12
C VAL A 104 2.41 -20.26 -9.52
N ASN A 105 3.11 -20.30 -8.39
CA ASN A 105 3.36 -21.54 -7.66
C ASN A 105 2.28 -21.84 -6.61
N ASN A 106 1.66 -20.79 -6.05
CA ASN A 106 0.63 -20.92 -5.03
C ASN A 106 -0.50 -19.91 -5.25
N VAL A 107 -1.59 -20.38 -5.86
CA VAL A 107 -2.79 -19.58 -6.15
C VAL A 107 -3.33 -18.86 -4.91
N SER A 108 -3.41 -19.53 -3.77
CA SER A 108 -3.99 -18.97 -2.53
C SER A 108 -3.17 -17.81 -1.93
N LYS A 109 -1.91 -17.67 -2.33
CA LYS A 109 -1.00 -16.60 -1.91
C LYS A 109 -0.62 -15.67 -3.05
N THR A 110 -1.33 -15.73 -4.17
CA THR A 110 -1.09 -14.87 -5.32
C THR A 110 -2.15 -13.79 -5.40
N ILE A 111 -1.71 -12.57 -5.70
CA ILE A 111 -2.56 -11.40 -5.98
C ILE A 111 -2.24 -10.92 -7.39
N PHE A 112 -3.25 -10.77 -8.23
CA PHE A 112 -3.17 -10.10 -9.52
C PHE A 112 -3.70 -8.67 -9.40
N VAL A 113 -2.87 -7.69 -9.74
CA VAL A 113 -3.23 -6.27 -9.78
C VAL A 113 -3.57 -5.91 -11.22
N ALA A 114 -4.87 -5.87 -11.50
CA ALA A 114 -5.46 -5.62 -12.80
C ALA A 114 -5.56 -4.13 -13.14
N CYS A 115 -5.61 -3.84 -14.44
CA CYS A 115 -6.03 -2.56 -14.99
C CYS A 115 -7.12 -2.76 -16.06
N GLU A 116 -7.83 -1.69 -16.41
CA GLU A 116 -8.96 -1.74 -17.36
C GLU A 116 -8.52 -2.11 -18.79
N GLU A 117 -7.26 -1.89 -19.12
CA GLU A 117 -6.68 -2.20 -20.43
C GLU A 117 -6.37 -3.70 -20.62
N ASP A 118 -6.32 -4.48 -19.54
CA ASP A 118 -5.87 -5.88 -19.51
C ASP A 118 -6.94 -6.82 -18.93
N VAL A 119 -8.22 -6.55 -19.23
CA VAL A 119 -9.37 -7.30 -18.70
C VAL A 119 -9.27 -8.81 -18.99
N GLU A 120 -8.80 -9.20 -20.18
CA GLU A 120 -8.66 -10.61 -20.53
C GLU A 120 -7.70 -11.36 -19.59
N GLU A 121 -6.56 -10.75 -19.23
CA GLU A 121 -5.62 -11.35 -18.28
C GLU A 121 -6.19 -11.39 -16.86
N ALA A 122 -6.94 -10.36 -16.47
CA ALA A 122 -7.64 -10.32 -15.19
C ALA A 122 -8.68 -11.44 -15.08
N LEU A 123 -9.45 -11.71 -16.14
CA LEU A 123 -10.42 -12.80 -16.17
C LEU A 123 -9.72 -14.17 -16.04
N VAL A 124 -8.59 -14.37 -16.73
CA VAL A 124 -7.78 -15.59 -16.58
C VAL A 124 -7.27 -15.77 -15.15
N ALA A 125 -6.89 -14.69 -14.46
CA ALA A 125 -6.48 -14.76 -13.05
C ALA A 125 -7.66 -15.19 -12.16
N VAL A 126 -8.84 -14.61 -12.38
CA VAL A 126 -10.07 -14.93 -11.63
C VAL A 126 -10.49 -16.38 -11.86
N GLU A 127 -10.48 -16.87 -13.09
CA GLU A 127 -10.79 -18.28 -13.42
C GLU A 127 -9.83 -19.27 -12.73
N LYS A 128 -8.58 -18.86 -12.53
CA LYS A 128 -7.58 -19.64 -11.77
C LYS A 128 -7.76 -19.56 -10.25
N GLY A 129 -8.70 -18.75 -9.76
CA GLY A 129 -8.93 -18.52 -8.32
C GLY A 129 -7.89 -17.61 -7.67
N ILE A 130 -7.18 -16.79 -8.45
CA ILE A 130 -6.21 -15.83 -7.94
C ILE A 130 -6.94 -14.58 -7.48
N TRP A 131 -6.56 -14.05 -6.31
CA TRP A 131 -7.09 -12.79 -5.80
C TRP A 131 -6.84 -11.66 -6.79
N THR A 132 -7.89 -11.05 -7.32
CA THR A 132 -7.73 -10.08 -8.40
C THR A 132 -8.34 -8.73 -8.03
N PHE A 133 -7.50 -7.69 -7.96
CA PHE A 133 -7.88 -6.35 -7.52
C PHE A 133 -7.35 -5.28 -8.48
N ASN A 134 -7.92 -4.09 -8.43
CA ASN A 134 -7.43 -2.95 -9.22
C ASN A 134 -6.21 -2.26 -8.56
N ILE A 135 -5.63 -1.30 -9.26
CA ILE A 135 -4.48 -0.52 -8.75
C ILE A 135 -4.87 0.34 -7.55
N GLU A 136 -6.10 0.86 -7.52
CA GLU A 136 -6.58 1.67 -6.39
C GLU A 136 -6.60 0.88 -5.08
N TRP A 137 -6.99 -0.40 -5.13
CA TRP A 137 -6.93 -1.31 -4.01
C TRP A 137 -5.50 -1.50 -3.50
N LEU A 138 -4.54 -1.72 -4.41
CA LEU A 138 -3.13 -1.85 -4.05
C LEU A 138 -2.65 -0.59 -3.31
N MET A 139 -2.95 0.58 -3.88
CA MET A 139 -2.59 1.86 -3.27
C MET A 139 -3.27 2.06 -1.93
N THR A 140 -4.54 1.70 -1.80
CA THR A 140 -5.27 1.78 -0.53
C THR A 140 -4.65 0.89 0.53
N CYS A 141 -4.24 -0.34 0.19
CA CYS A 141 -3.55 -1.23 1.11
C CYS A 141 -2.21 -0.66 1.59
N ILE A 142 -1.41 -0.11 0.66
CA ILE A 142 -0.14 0.55 0.97
C ILE A 142 -0.36 1.74 1.90
N MET A 143 -1.37 2.56 1.61
CA MET A 143 -1.66 3.74 2.41
C MET A 143 -2.16 3.32 3.80
N ARG A 144 -3.10 2.38 3.92
CA ARG A 144 -3.64 1.92 5.22
C ARG A 144 -2.70 1.01 6.03
N GLN A 145 -1.63 0.52 5.40
CA GLN A 145 -0.72 -0.49 5.95
C GLN A 145 -1.49 -1.72 6.44
N GLU A 146 -2.42 -2.17 5.60
CA GLU A 146 -3.34 -3.29 5.85
C GLU A 146 -3.76 -3.90 4.50
N VAL A 147 -3.72 -5.22 4.38
CA VAL A 147 -4.19 -5.93 3.16
C VAL A 147 -5.65 -6.30 3.37
N ASP A 148 -6.52 -5.83 2.47
CA ASP A 148 -7.96 -6.03 2.54
C ASP A 148 -8.43 -7.03 1.47
N LEU A 149 -8.30 -8.33 1.76
CA LEU A 149 -8.71 -9.39 0.83
C LEU A 149 -10.24 -9.56 0.72
N GLU A 150 -11.01 -8.90 1.60
CA GLU A 150 -12.48 -8.92 1.58
C GLU A 150 -13.06 -7.81 0.68
N ALA A 151 -12.20 -6.96 0.11
CA ALA A 151 -12.61 -5.94 -0.84
C ALA A 151 -13.24 -6.58 -2.11
N PRO A 152 -14.14 -5.86 -2.80
CA PRO A 152 -14.68 -6.32 -4.07
C PRO A 152 -13.57 -6.63 -5.07
N GLN A 153 -13.62 -7.82 -5.66
CA GLN A 153 -12.64 -8.21 -6.68
C GLN A 153 -12.96 -7.55 -8.02
N PHE A 154 -11.95 -7.40 -8.87
CA PHE A 154 -12.05 -6.74 -10.17
C PHE A 154 -13.21 -7.27 -11.04
N ALA A 155 -13.46 -8.58 -11.02
CA ALA A 155 -14.55 -9.20 -11.78
C ALA A 155 -15.96 -8.87 -11.27
N GLU A 156 -16.11 -8.46 -10.01
CA GLU A 156 -17.42 -8.05 -9.45
C GLU A 156 -17.76 -6.59 -9.77
N SER A 157 -16.81 -5.85 -10.33
CA SER A 157 -16.96 -4.44 -10.72
C SER A 157 -17.12 -4.25 -12.24
N LEU A 158 -17.11 -5.34 -13.01
CA LEU A 158 -17.35 -5.38 -14.46
C LEU A 158 -18.84 -5.50 -14.81
#